data_AF-A0A067DJA1-F1
#
_entry.id   AF-A0A067DJA1-F1
#
_cell.length_a   1.000
_cell.length_b   1.000
_cell.length_c   1.000
_cell.angle_alpha   90.00
_cell.angle_beta   90.00
_cell.angle_gamma   90.00
#
_symmetry.space_group_name_H-M   'P 1'
#
loop_
_entity.id
_entity.type
_entity.pdbx_description
1 polymer ?
#
loop_
_entity_poly.entity_id
_entity_poly.type
_entity_poly.pdbx_seq_one_letter_code
_entity_poly.pdbx_strand_id
1 'polypeptide(L)'
;VNPANERMLGGGGADGAIHRAAGPELREACCKVPEVRPEVRCPIGEARITPGFKLPASHVIHTVGPIYDADSNPEASLRNAYKNSLSVAKENNIQYIAFTAISCGVYGYLFLT
;
A
#
# COMPACT_ATOMS: atom_id res chain seq x y z
N VAL A 1 6.71 -0.69 2.85
CA VAL A 1 5.25 -0.55 2.65
C VAL A 1 5.02 0.34 1.46
N ASN A 2 4.28 -0.16 0.48
CA ASN A 2 3.94 0.51 -0.76
C ASN A 2 2.62 1.29 -0.59
N PRO A 3 2.58 2.61 -0.87
CA PRO A 3 1.35 3.41 -0.85
C PRO A 3 0.58 3.21 -2.16
N ALA A 4 -0.26 2.18 -2.20
CA ALA A 4 -1.01 1.76 -3.38
C ALA A 4 -2.35 2.53 -3.51
N ASN A 5 -3.00 2.37 -4.67
CA ASN A 5 -4.42 2.66 -4.87
C ASN A 5 -5.28 1.40 -4.70
N GLU A 6 -6.61 1.54 -4.68
CA GLU A 6 -7.53 0.42 -4.41
C GLU A 6 -7.43 -0.75 -5.39
N ARG A 7 -7.03 -0.48 -6.64
CA ARG A 7 -6.83 -1.52 -7.67
C ARG A 7 -5.59 -2.36 -7.38
N MET A 8 -4.60 -1.78 -6.71
CA MET A 8 -3.32 -2.40 -6.38
C MET A 8 -2.49 -2.86 -7.60
N LEU A 9 -2.70 -2.26 -8.77
CA LEU A 9 -2.02 -2.66 -10.02
C LEU A 9 -0.89 -1.70 -10.44
N GLY A 10 -0.30 -1.02 -9.46
CA GLY A 10 0.69 0.04 -9.65
C GLY A 10 0.07 1.40 -9.99
N GLY A 11 0.95 2.40 -10.10
CA GLY A 11 0.58 3.80 -10.22
C GLY A 11 1.80 4.71 -10.39
N GLY A 12 1.66 5.97 -9.98
CA GLY A 12 2.75 6.96 -9.97
C GLY A 12 3.54 7.01 -8.66
N GLY A 13 4.40 8.02 -8.51
CA GLY A 13 5.11 8.29 -7.25
C GLY A 13 5.92 7.10 -6.72
N ALA A 14 5.83 6.88 -5.40
CA ALA A 14 6.51 5.77 -4.74
C ALA A 14 6.00 4.40 -5.20
N ASP A 15 4.71 4.25 -5.47
CA ASP A 15 4.11 3.01 -5.98
C ASP A 15 4.72 2.61 -7.32
N GLY A 16 4.77 3.55 -8.26
CA GLY A 16 5.44 3.34 -9.55
C GLY A 16 6.92 3.02 -9.40
N ALA A 17 7.63 3.67 -8.47
CA ALA A 17 9.04 3.40 -8.23
C ALA A 17 9.28 1.98 -7.67
N ILE A 18 8.45 1.55 -6.72
CA ILE A 18 8.50 0.21 -6.14
C ILE A 18 8.20 -0.84 -7.21
N HIS A 19 7.17 -0.65 -8.04
CA HIS A 19 6.85 -1.56 -9.15
C HIS A 19 7.99 -1.66 -10.17
N ARG A 20 8.61 -0.53 -10.55
CA ARG A 20 9.77 -0.55 -11.47
C ARG A 20 10.96 -1.30 -10.88
N ALA A 21 11.24 -1.10 -9.60
CA ALA A 21 12.38 -1.75 -8.92
C ALA A 21 12.15 -3.24 -8.64
N ALA A 22 10.91 -3.64 -8.33
CA ALA A 22 10.56 -5.04 -8.06
C ALA A 22 10.51 -5.91 -9.33
N GLY A 23 10.21 -5.31 -10.48
CA GLY A 23 10.02 -6.01 -11.75
C GLY A 23 8.55 -6.30 -12.08
N PRO A 24 8.25 -6.74 -13.32
CA PRO A 24 6.89 -7.04 -13.77
C PRO A 24 6.17 -8.08 -12.90
N GLU A 25 6.92 -8.98 -12.27
CA GLU A 25 6.42 -10.06 -11.41
C GLU A 25 5.59 -9.53 -10.23
N LEU A 26 5.89 -8.31 -9.74
CA LEU A 26 5.10 -7.67 -8.68
C LEU A 26 3.68 -7.37 -9.14
N ARG A 27 3.51 -6.87 -10.37
CA ARG A 27 2.18 -6.58 -10.91
C ARG A 27 1.39 -7.87 -11.14
N GLU A 28 2.05 -8.93 -11.61
CA GLU A 28 1.43 -10.24 -11.77
C GLU A 28 0.94 -10.82 -10.43
N ALA A 29 1.73 -10.68 -9.37
CA ALA A 29 1.33 -11.08 -8.03
C ALA A 29 0.15 -10.24 -7.51
N CYS A 30 0.14 -8.93 -7.78
CA CYS A 30 -0.98 -8.08 -7.44
C CYS A 30 -2.27 -8.49 -8.17
N CYS A 31 -2.19 -8.85 -9.46
CA CYS A 31 -3.35 -9.35 -10.22
C CYS A 31 -3.97 -10.61 -9.62
N LYS A 32 -3.16 -11.46 -8.96
CA LYS A 32 -3.61 -12.70 -8.30
C LYS A 32 -4.29 -12.46 -6.96
N VAL A 33 -4.17 -11.26 -6.38
CA VAL A 33 -4.91 -10.93 -5.15
C VAL A 33 -6.39 -10.78 -5.50
N PRO A 34 -7.30 -11.50 -4.80
CA PRO A 34 -8.73 -11.44 -5.08
C PRO A 34 -9.29 -10.03 -4.94
N GLU A 35 -10.23 -9.69 -5.79
CA GLU A 35 -11.04 -8.49 -5.63
C GLU A 35 -12.06 -8.72 -4.50
N VAL A 36 -12.18 -7.75 -3.59
CA VAL A 36 -13.18 -7.77 -2.51
C VAL A 36 -14.49 -7.12 -2.96
N ARG A 37 -14.43 -6.29 -4.00
CA ARG A 37 -15.53 -5.72 -4.78
C ARG A 37 -14.98 -5.29 -6.16
N PRO A 38 -15.82 -5.01 -7.17
CA PRO A 38 -15.35 -4.74 -8.53
C PRO A 38 -14.19 -3.72 -8.57
N GLU A 39 -13.10 -4.12 -9.21
CA GLU A 39 -11.86 -3.34 -9.38
C GLU A 39 -11.07 -3.02 -8.10
N VAL A 40 -11.47 -3.54 -6.94
CA VAL A 40 -10.83 -3.25 -5.65
C VAL A 40 -10.25 -4.51 -5.03
N ARG A 41 -8.92 -4.53 -4.88
CA ARG A 41 -8.16 -5.60 -4.19
C ARG A 41 -7.81 -5.23 -2.76
N CYS A 42 -7.57 -3.94 -2.53
CA CYS A 42 -7.23 -3.39 -1.22
C CYS A 42 -8.07 -2.14 -0.95
N PRO A 43 -9.10 -2.20 -0.10
CA PRO A 43 -9.84 -1.02 0.32
C PRO A 43 -8.97 0.03 1.01
N ILE A 44 -9.44 1.28 1.05
CA ILE A 44 -8.86 2.35 1.89
C ILE A 44 -8.75 1.87 3.34
N GLY A 45 -7.59 2.13 3.96
CA GLY A 45 -7.27 1.74 5.32
C GLY A 45 -6.86 0.27 5.49
N GLU A 46 -6.88 -0.54 4.44
CA GLU A 46 -6.46 -1.95 4.49
C GLU A 46 -5.04 -2.18 3.95
N ALA A 47 -4.53 -3.41 4.13
CA ALA A 47 -3.24 -3.83 3.62
C ALA A 47 -3.30 -5.24 3.01
N ARG A 48 -2.43 -5.52 2.04
CA ARG A 48 -2.21 -6.82 1.38
C ARG A 48 -0.70 -7.07 1.26
N ILE A 49 -0.29 -8.32 1.10
CA ILE A 49 1.13 -8.69 1.00
C ILE A 49 1.43 -9.47 -0.28
N THR A 50 2.58 -9.20 -0.87
CA THR A 50 3.17 -9.94 -1.99
C THR A 50 4.67 -10.18 -1.74
N PRO A 51 5.32 -11.09 -2.48
CA PRO A 51 6.78 -11.21 -2.46
C PRO A 51 7.48 -9.93 -2.95
N GLY A 52 8.73 -9.73 -2.54
CA GLY A 52 9.54 -8.56 -2.92
C GLY A 52 10.20 -8.62 -4.30
N PHE A 53 10.25 -9.80 -4.91
CA PHE A 53 10.87 -10.04 -6.22
C PHE A 53 12.31 -9.52 -6.30
N LYS A 54 12.61 -8.58 -7.19
CA LYS A 54 13.96 -8.02 -7.39
C LYS A 54 14.37 -7.02 -6.29
N LEU A 55 13.47 -6.68 -5.38
CA LEU A 55 13.81 -5.83 -4.24
C LEU A 55 14.70 -6.57 -3.24
N PRO A 56 15.58 -5.87 -2.51
CA PRO A 56 16.30 -6.46 -1.38
C PRO A 56 15.36 -6.80 -0.20
N ALA A 57 14.17 -6.19 -0.14
CA ALA A 57 13.14 -6.53 0.83
C ALA A 57 12.47 -7.85 0.45
N SER A 58 12.21 -8.73 1.42
CA SER A 58 11.60 -10.04 1.17
C SER A 58 10.15 -9.95 0.70
N HIS A 59 9.41 -8.91 1.12
CA HIS A 59 7.99 -8.72 0.84
C HIS A 59 7.66 -7.26 0.56
N VAL A 60 6.57 -7.05 -0.18
CA VAL A 60 5.90 -5.75 -0.29
C VAL A 60 4.54 -5.85 0.38
N ILE A 61 4.33 -5.05 1.43
CA ILE A 61 3.00 -4.78 1.97
C ILE A 61 2.44 -3.58 1.21
N HIS A 62 1.34 -3.78 0.50
CA HIS A 62 0.58 -2.75 -0.21
C HIS A 62 -0.53 -2.25 0.69
N THR A 63 -0.65 -0.95 0.89
CA THR A 63 -1.73 -0.35 1.68
C THR A 63 -2.27 0.88 0.99
N VAL A 64 -3.56 1.13 1.17
CA VAL A 64 -4.24 2.27 0.55
C VAL A 64 -4.56 3.28 1.64
N GLY A 65 -3.90 4.44 1.58
CA GLY A 65 -4.28 5.57 2.42
C GLY A 65 -5.46 6.34 1.84
N PRO A 66 -6.11 7.21 2.63
CA PRO A 66 -7.20 8.04 2.16
C PRO A 66 -6.70 9.15 1.23
N ILE A 67 -7.58 9.61 0.35
CA ILE A 67 -7.47 10.93 -0.29
C ILE A 67 -8.02 11.95 0.71
N TYR A 68 -7.20 12.93 1.11
CA TYR A 68 -7.49 13.79 2.28
C TYR A 68 -8.86 14.49 2.19
N ASP A 69 -9.17 15.15 1.07
CA ASP A 69 -10.41 15.92 0.90
C ASP A 69 -11.63 15.07 0.49
N ALA A 70 -11.46 13.76 0.26
CA ALA A 70 -12.53 12.89 -0.25
C ALA A 70 -12.95 11.78 0.72
N ASP A 71 -12.11 11.46 1.71
CA ASP A 71 -12.45 10.52 2.76
C ASP A 71 -13.25 11.23 3.87
N SER A 72 -14.28 10.57 4.41
CA SER A 72 -15.13 11.15 5.45
C SER A 72 -14.45 11.24 6.82
N ASN A 73 -13.39 10.46 7.03
CA ASN A 73 -12.56 10.49 8.23
C ASN A 73 -11.11 10.09 7.88
N PRO A 74 -10.36 11.01 7.23
CA PRO A 74 -9.04 10.71 6.70
C PRO A 74 -8.06 10.31 7.81
N GLU A 75 -8.20 10.87 9.02
CA GLU A 75 -7.36 10.49 10.16
C GLU A 75 -7.55 9.02 10.56
N ALA A 76 -8.80 8.54 10.64
CA ALA A 76 -9.09 7.15 10.97
C ALA A 76 -8.61 6.20 9.85
N SER A 77 -8.87 6.55 8.59
CA SER A 77 -8.44 5.75 7.43
C SER A 77 -6.92 5.64 7.34
N LEU A 78 -6.19 6.74 7.54
CA LEU A 78 -4.73 6.72 7.54
C LEU A 78 -4.18 5.89 8.72
N ARG A 79 -4.74 6.07 9.93
CA ARG A 79 -4.37 5.27 11.10
C ARG A 79 -4.56 3.78 10.84
N ASN A 80 -5.66 3.40 10.17
CA ASN A 80 -5.94 2.02 9.80
C ASN A 80 -4.94 1.48 8.78
N ALA A 81 -4.55 2.27 7.76
CA ALA A 81 -3.53 1.86 6.79
C ALA A 81 -2.21 1.47 7.47
N TYR A 82 -1.73 2.27 8.43
CA TYR A 82 -0.55 1.95 9.23
C TYR A 82 -0.77 0.73 10.13
N LYS A 83 -1.86 0.71 10.91
CA LYS A 83 -2.17 -0.37 11.85
C LYS A 83 -2.27 -1.72 11.13
N ASN A 84 -3.01 -1.79 10.03
CA ASN A 84 -3.22 -3.01 9.28
C ASN A 84 -1.94 -3.46 8.55
N SER A 85 -1.10 -2.53 8.09
CA SER A 85 0.23 -2.86 7.57
C SER A 85 1.11 -3.53 8.64
N LEU A 86 1.08 -3.03 9.87
CA LEU A 86 1.82 -3.63 10.99
C LEU A 86 1.24 -5.00 11.38
N SER A 87 -0.08 -5.16 11.39
CA SER A 87 -0.73 -6.46 11.63
C SER A 87 -0.29 -7.50 10.60
N VAL A 88 -0.34 -7.16 9.30
CA VAL A 88 0.12 -8.04 8.22
C VAL A 88 1.59 -8.42 8.39
N ALA A 89 2.44 -7.46 8.76
CA ALA A 89 3.85 -7.74 9.04
C ALA A 89 4.02 -8.74 10.20
N LYS A 90 3.30 -8.54 11.30
CA LYS A 90 3.31 -9.42 12.46
C LYS A 90 2.83 -10.84 12.12
N GLU A 91 1.72 -10.95 11.40
CA GLU A 91 1.14 -12.25 10.97
C GLU A 91 2.08 -13.03 10.05
N ASN A 92 2.92 -12.35 9.28
CA ASN A 92 3.92 -12.95 8.39
C ASN A 92 5.33 -13.01 9.00
N ASN A 93 5.46 -12.82 10.31
CA ASN A 93 6.73 -12.88 11.05
C ASN A 93 7.84 -11.92 10.51
N ILE A 94 7.45 -10.76 9.99
CA ILE A 94 8.37 -9.73 9.49
C ILE A 94 8.89 -8.90 10.67
N GLN A 95 10.22 -8.92 10.88
CA GLN A 95 10.87 -8.20 11.98
C GLN A 95 11.17 -6.73 11.66
N TYR A 96 11.47 -6.41 10.40
CA TYR A 96 11.85 -5.07 9.97
C TYR A 96 10.92 -4.58 8.88
N ILE A 97 10.42 -3.36 9.05
CA ILE A 97 9.48 -2.73 8.13
C ILE A 97 9.86 -1.27 7.91
N ALA A 98 9.84 -0.83 6.66
CA ALA A 98 10.03 0.56 6.29
C ALA A 98 8.73 1.10 5.66
N PHE A 99 8.32 2.30 6.05
CA PHE A 99 7.14 2.97 5.53
C PHE A 99 7.55 4.11 4.60
N THR A 100 6.84 4.24 3.49
CA THR A 100 6.74 5.53 2.78
C THR A 100 5.85 6.48 3.58
N ALA A 101 5.89 7.77 3.26
CA ALA A 101 4.89 8.73 3.75
C ALA A 101 3.55 8.47 3.03
N ILE A 102 2.69 7.63 3.62
CA ILE A 102 1.40 7.22 3.03
C ILE A 102 0.48 8.44 2.91
N SER A 103 -0.19 8.56 1.76
CA SER A 103 -1.06 9.69 1.38
C SER A 103 -0.42 11.08 1.27
N CYS A 104 0.85 11.27 1.62
CA CYS A 104 1.53 12.58 1.56
C CYS A 104 1.98 13.02 0.15
N GLY A 105 1.67 12.23 -0.88
CA GLY A 105 1.91 12.59 -2.28
C GLY A 105 0.63 13.16 -2.91
N VAL A 106 0.22 12.57 -4.03
CA VAL A 106 -0.97 12.98 -4.79
C VAL A 106 -2.30 12.91 -4.02
N TYR A 107 -2.34 12.21 -2.88
CA TYR A 107 -3.52 12.12 -2.01
C TYR A 107 -3.63 13.28 -1.02
N GLY A 108 -2.67 14.20 -1.02
CA GLY A 108 -2.80 15.52 -0.38
C GLY A 108 -2.87 15.50 1.15
N TYR A 109 -2.54 14.37 1.80
CA TYR A 109 -2.49 14.28 3.25
C TYR A 109 -1.23 15.01 3.74
N LEU A 110 -1.32 16.34 3.81
CA LEU A 110 -0.19 17.22 4.04
C LEU A 110 0.08 17.44 5.52
N PHE A 111 1.37 17.55 5.81
CA PHE A 111 1.94 18.11 7.03
C PHE A 111 1.31 19.48 7.29
N LEU A 112 0.52 19.57 8.36
CA LEU A 112 0.05 20.86 8.89
C LEU A 112 1.29 21.69 9.23
N THR A 113 1.50 22.80 8.51
CA THR A 113 2.16 24.01 9.03
C THR A 113 1.07 24.98 9.42
#